data_AF-J3AEU2-F1
#
_entry.id   AF-J3AEU2-F1
#
_cell.length_a   1.000
_cell.length_b   1.000
_cell.length_c   1.000
_cell.angle_alpha   90.00
_cell.angle_beta   90.00
_cell.angle_gamma   90.00
#
_symmetry.space_group_name_H-M   'P 1'
#
loop_
_entity.id
_entity.type
_entity.pdbx_description
1 polymer ?
#
loop_
_entity_poly.entity_id
_entity_poly.type
_entity_poly.pdbx_seq_one_letter_code
_entity_poly.pdbx_strand_id
1 'polypeptide(L)'
;MIISTKLCKGIALLLTVVLVSGCSMFASKDESTECQKTEKKQKITRYTGEKSKALSHVYTGRKELALTFNGMGDDKMMRSLLEQLDSYKIKATFFLPGIRVAEEPNIAKDILARGHEIQNNTLNQQDMSKLSYEQIYREIQLSNEVIKRETGISPRYVRTKSGDVTDDVRLAAAHLGMEAVVSYNINPKDRDLQRDAKTIGDYIARYMSRGSIISLNTDINPEVSTS
;
A
#
# COMPACT_ATOMS: atom_id res chain seq x y z
N MET A 1 3.46 36.13 -42.38
CA MET A 1 3.10 37.31 -43.17
C MET A 1 2.05 36.90 -44.18
N ILE A 2 0.76 37.19 -43.90
CA ILE A 2 -0.35 37.43 -44.82
C ILE A 2 -1.46 38.01 -43.92
N ILE A 3 -1.91 39.21 -44.29
CA ILE A 3 -2.89 40.07 -43.63
C ILE A 3 -4.26 39.83 -44.30
N SER A 4 -5.37 40.10 -43.60
CA SER A 4 -6.60 40.78 -44.09
C SER A 4 -7.84 40.24 -43.36
N THR A 5 -8.29 40.87 -42.27
CA THR A 5 -9.28 41.97 -42.15
C THR A 5 -10.69 41.66 -42.65
N LYS A 6 -11.69 41.85 -41.76
CA LYS A 6 -13.03 42.44 -42.03
C LYS A 6 -13.66 42.75 -40.65
N LEU A 7 -13.62 43.99 -40.19
CA LEU A 7 -14.42 45.17 -40.53
C LEU A 7 -15.81 45.16 -39.86
N CYS A 8 -15.86 45.94 -38.78
CA CYS A 8 -17.00 46.27 -37.95
C CYS A 8 -17.90 47.30 -38.66
N LYS A 9 -19.22 47.19 -38.53
CA LYS A 9 -20.17 48.28 -38.79
C LYS A 9 -21.24 48.26 -37.69
N GLY A 10 -21.22 49.30 -36.86
CA GLY A 10 -22.34 49.72 -36.03
C GLY A 10 -22.67 51.17 -36.36
N ILE A 11 -23.97 51.48 -36.41
CA ILE A 11 -24.58 52.84 -36.37
C ILE A 11 -25.96 52.58 -35.70
N ALA A 12 -26.09 52.82 -34.40
CA ALA A 12 -26.56 54.05 -33.75
C ALA A 12 -28.05 54.35 -34.04
N LEU A 13 -28.88 54.56 -33.00
CA LEU A 13 -29.23 55.91 -32.51
C LEU A 13 -30.47 55.93 -31.56
N LEU A 14 -30.32 56.69 -30.46
CA LEU A 14 -31.30 57.42 -29.59
C LEU A 14 -32.39 56.62 -28.80
N LEU A 15 -32.32 56.56 -27.47
CA LEU A 15 -32.79 57.52 -26.43
C LEU A 15 -34.32 57.60 -26.28
N THR A 16 -34.84 57.12 -25.15
CA THR A 16 -35.61 57.94 -24.19
C THR A 16 -35.70 57.21 -22.84
N VAL A 17 -35.31 57.91 -21.78
CA VAL A 17 -35.44 57.52 -20.38
C VAL A 17 -36.53 58.40 -19.78
N VAL A 18 -37.56 57.82 -19.15
CA VAL A 18 -38.33 58.49 -18.09
C VAL A 18 -38.71 57.47 -17.00
N LEU A 19 -38.34 57.87 -15.79
CA LEU A 19 -38.45 57.30 -14.43
C LEU A 19 -39.86 56.86 -14.02
N VAL A 20 -39.99 55.81 -13.18
CA VAL A 20 -40.76 55.83 -11.89
C VAL A 20 -40.27 54.71 -10.96
N SER A 21 -40.10 55.07 -9.68
CA SER A 21 -39.86 54.26 -8.49
C SER A 21 -40.80 53.05 -8.28
N GLY A 22 -40.30 51.98 -7.66
CA GLY A 22 -41.17 50.96 -7.04
C GLY A 22 -40.48 49.65 -6.68
N CYS A 23 -40.49 49.33 -5.38
CA CYS A 23 -39.81 48.21 -4.73
C CYS A 23 -40.28 46.80 -5.14
N SER A 24 -39.37 45.83 -4.91
CA SER A 24 -39.57 44.54 -4.20
C SER A 24 -39.32 43.27 -5.01
N MET A 25 -38.47 42.41 -4.44
CA MET A 25 -38.39 40.95 -4.60
C MET A 25 -37.81 40.40 -5.91
N PHE A 26 -36.49 40.22 -5.94
CA PHE A 26 -35.88 39.10 -6.66
C PHE A 26 -34.97 38.32 -5.71
N ALA A 27 -35.54 37.24 -5.16
CA ALA A 27 -34.77 36.16 -4.56
C ALA A 27 -34.16 35.34 -5.71
N SER A 28 -32.85 35.49 -5.92
CA SER A 28 -32.10 34.70 -6.88
C SER A 28 -31.93 33.27 -6.34
N LYS A 29 -32.54 32.31 -7.02
CA LYS A 29 -32.40 30.88 -6.78
C LYS A 29 -31.27 30.38 -7.68
N ASP A 30 -30.05 30.36 -7.18
CA ASP A 30 -28.93 29.69 -7.85
C ASP A 30 -28.99 28.19 -7.53
N GLU A 31 -29.59 27.43 -8.44
CA GLU A 31 -29.45 25.97 -8.52
C GLU A 31 -28.09 25.65 -9.12
N SER A 32 -27.08 25.48 -8.26
CA SER A 32 -25.85 24.80 -8.63
C SER A 32 -26.15 23.31 -8.82
N THR A 33 -26.00 22.85 -10.06
CA THR A 33 -26.14 21.43 -10.43
C THR A 33 -24.96 20.66 -9.84
N GLU A 34 -25.20 19.98 -8.71
CA GLU A 34 -24.27 19.05 -8.10
C GLU A 34 -24.18 17.78 -8.97
N CYS A 35 -23.02 17.54 -9.61
CA CYS A 35 -22.79 16.32 -10.37
C CYS A 35 -22.49 15.17 -9.39
N GLN A 36 -23.53 14.62 -8.77
CA GLN A 36 -23.41 13.43 -7.93
C GLN A 36 -23.24 12.18 -8.81
N LYS A 37 -21.99 11.80 -9.09
CA LYS A 37 -21.68 10.42 -9.50
C LYS A 37 -21.87 9.52 -8.29
N THR A 38 -23.04 8.91 -8.17
CA THR A 38 -23.29 7.83 -7.22
C THR A 38 -22.51 6.60 -7.68
N GLU A 39 -21.28 6.41 -7.21
CA GLU A 39 -20.58 5.14 -7.35
C GLU A 39 -21.37 4.07 -6.58
N LYS A 40 -22.06 3.19 -7.31
CA LYS A 40 -22.71 2.01 -6.72
C LYS A 40 -21.62 1.16 -6.07
N LYS A 41 -21.50 1.23 -4.73
CA LYS A 41 -20.59 0.42 -3.93
C LYS A 41 -20.90 -1.06 -4.19
N GLN A 42 -20.10 -1.70 -5.04
CA GLN A 42 -20.32 -3.08 -5.43
C GLN A 42 -20.19 -3.97 -4.18
N LYS A 43 -21.28 -4.68 -3.85
CA LYS A 43 -21.33 -5.54 -2.67
C LYS A 43 -20.40 -6.74 -2.89
N ILE A 44 -19.34 -6.84 -2.10
CA ILE A 44 -18.40 -7.96 -2.17
C ILE A 44 -19.03 -9.15 -1.46
N THR A 45 -19.34 -10.19 -2.20
CA THR A 45 -19.84 -11.46 -1.64
C THR A 45 -18.68 -12.25 -1.07
N ARG A 46 -18.91 -12.89 0.08
CA ARG A 46 -17.91 -13.74 0.73
C ARG A 46 -17.56 -14.94 -0.14
N TYR A 47 -16.28 -15.14 -0.38
CA TYR A 47 -15.78 -16.32 -1.07
C TYR A 47 -15.94 -17.58 -0.21
N THR A 48 -16.36 -18.67 -0.83
CA THR A 48 -16.69 -19.95 -0.17
C THR A 48 -15.86 -21.12 -0.68
N GLY A 49 -14.89 -20.88 -1.57
CA GLY A 49 -14.00 -21.92 -2.07
C GLY A 49 -12.79 -22.18 -1.15
N GLU A 50 -11.79 -22.85 -1.71
CA GLU A 50 -10.57 -23.20 -0.98
C GLU A 50 -9.77 -21.98 -0.53
N LYS A 51 -9.30 -22.03 0.72
CA LYS A 51 -8.50 -20.97 1.35
C LYS A 51 -7.08 -20.95 0.79
N SER A 52 -6.49 -19.76 0.63
CA SER A 52 -5.06 -19.65 0.29
C SER A 52 -4.19 -20.33 1.35
N LYS A 53 -3.00 -20.78 0.95
CA LYS A 53 -2.07 -21.45 1.86
C LYS A 53 -1.66 -20.52 3.00
N ALA A 54 -1.44 -21.08 4.18
CA ALA A 54 -0.79 -20.40 5.29
C ALA A 54 0.68 -20.82 5.31
N LEU A 55 1.61 -19.87 5.18
CA LEU A 55 3.04 -20.15 5.13
C LEU A 55 3.77 -19.41 6.25
N SER A 56 4.14 -20.11 7.32
CA SER A 56 5.04 -19.59 8.37
C SER A 56 6.46 -20.16 8.28
N HIS A 57 6.63 -21.23 7.51
CA HIS A 57 7.87 -21.97 7.32
C HIS A 57 7.81 -22.74 5.99
N VAL A 58 8.97 -23.00 5.37
CA VAL A 58 9.08 -23.77 4.12
C VAL A 58 9.87 -25.05 4.34
N TYR A 59 9.22 -26.21 4.25
CA TYR A 59 9.94 -27.48 4.34
C TYR A 59 10.88 -27.65 3.15
N THR A 60 12.19 -27.61 3.41
CA THR A 60 13.22 -27.73 2.37
C THR A 60 14.46 -28.45 2.87
N GLY A 61 15.06 -29.25 2.00
CA GLY A 61 16.37 -29.85 2.22
C GLY A 61 17.53 -28.88 1.97
N ARG A 62 17.28 -27.69 1.40
CA ARG A 62 18.33 -26.69 1.11
C ARG A 62 18.69 -25.87 2.35
N LYS A 63 19.93 -25.37 2.43
CA LYS A 63 20.39 -24.49 3.52
C LYS A 63 19.98 -23.04 3.23
N GLU A 64 18.67 -22.81 3.22
CA GLU A 64 18.10 -21.51 2.85
C GLU A 64 17.09 -21.06 3.91
N LEU A 65 16.93 -19.76 4.04
CA LEU A 65 15.89 -19.10 4.83
C LEU A 65 15.44 -17.84 4.09
N ALA A 66 14.28 -17.30 4.45
CA ALA A 66 13.76 -16.06 3.90
C ALA A 66 13.95 -14.92 4.91
N LEU A 67 14.72 -13.91 4.52
CA LEU A 67 14.77 -12.63 5.22
C LEU A 67 13.64 -11.74 4.71
N THR A 68 12.74 -11.34 5.61
CA THR A 68 11.57 -10.53 5.23
C THR A 68 11.41 -9.32 6.13
N PHE A 69 10.99 -8.21 5.53
CA PHE A 69 10.77 -6.93 6.19
C PHE A 69 9.30 -6.52 6.06
N ASN A 70 8.68 -6.01 7.12
CA ASN A 70 7.34 -5.44 7.08
C ASN A 70 7.40 -3.92 7.24
N GLY A 71 6.46 -3.23 6.59
CA GLY A 71 6.38 -1.78 6.65
C GLY A 71 7.31 -1.11 5.66
N MET A 72 7.47 0.20 5.81
CA MET A 72 8.40 1.00 5.02
C MET A 72 8.89 2.17 5.88
N GLY A 73 10.20 2.29 6.04
CA GLY A 73 10.83 3.42 6.73
C GLY A 73 10.76 4.71 5.91
N ASP A 74 11.47 5.74 6.35
CA ASP A 74 11.74 6.90 5.51
C ASP A 74 12.86 6.59 4.49
N ASP A 75 13.08 7.51 3.55
CA ASP A 75 14.07 7.35 2.48
C ASP A 75 15.49 7.11 3.04
N LYS A 76 15.88 7.80 4.11
CA LYS A 76 17.21 7.66 4.72
C LYS A 76 17.42 6.27 5.30
N MET A 77 16.48 5.79 6.11
CA MET A 77 16.53 4.48 6.76
C MET A 77 16.49 3.36 5.72
N MET A 78 15.60 3.48 4.72
CA MET A 78 15.49 2.48 3.66
C MET A 78 16.73 2.42 2.79
N ARG A 79 17.34 3.56 2.42
CA ARG A 79 18.62 3.57 1.70
C ARG A 79 19.73 2.88 2.49
N SER A 80 19.87 3.21 3.78
CA SER A 80 20.88 2.59 4.65
C SER A 80 20.69 1.08 4.72
N LEU A 81 19.45 0.61 4.92
CA LEU A 81 19.15 -0.83 4.94
C LEU A 81 19.49 -1.51 3.61
N LEU A 82 19.10 -0.91 2.48
CA LEU A 82 19.37 -1.46 1.15
C LEU A 82 20.87 -1.51 0.85
N GLU A 83 21.64 -0.51 1.28
CA GLU A 83 23.11 -0.50 1.18
C GLU A 83 23.74 -1.63 2.01
N GLN A 84 23.23 -1.91 3.21
CA GLN A 84 23.68 -3.07 4.00
C GLN A 84 23.36 -4.39 3.30
N LEU A 85 22.12 -4.55 2.79
CA LEU A 85 21.76 -5.76 2.05
C LEU A 85 22.65 -5.98 0.82
N ASP A 86 22.99 -4.92 0.09
CA ASP A 86 23.89 -5.00 -1.06
C ASP A 86 25.34 -5.32 -0.65
N SER A 87 25.84 -4.75 0.45
CA SER A 87 27.18 -5.03 0.97
C SER A 87 27.35 -6.52 1.32
N TYR A 88 26.32 -7.12 1.91
CA TYR A 88 26.27 -8.55 2.22
C TYR A 88 25.81 -9.43 1.05
N LYS A 89 25.44 -8.83 -0.09
CA LYS A 89 24.90 -9.52 -1.28
C LYS A 89 23.65 -10.37 -0.97
N ILE A 90 22.82 -9.91 -0.05
CA ILE A 90 21.59 -10.58 0.37
C ILE A 90 20.39 -9.99 -0.37
N LYS A 91 19.51 -10.85 -0.89
CA LYS A 91 18.19 -10.45 -1.36
C LYS A 91 17.12 -10.84 -0.35
N ALA A 92 16.05 -10.05 -0.32
CA ALA A 92 15.05 -10.08 0.73
C ALA A 92 13.66 -9.79 0.12
N THR A 93 12.62 -10.13 0.87
CA THR A 93 11.24 -9.83 0.50
C THR A 93 10.67 -8.76 1.42
N PHE A 94 10.16 -7.68 0.85
CA PHE A 94 9.56 -6.56 1.54
C PHE A 94 8.03 -6.63 1.44
N PHE A 95 7.37 -6.80 2.58
CA PHE A 95 5.92 -6.65 2.70
C PHE A 95 5.62 -5.17 2.96
N LEU A 96 5.17 -4.46 1.92
CA LEU A 96 4.94 -3.02 1.97
C LEU A 96 3.45 -2.68 2.13
N PRO A 97 3.08 -1.72 3.00
CA PRO A 97 1.72 -1.20 3.06
C PRO A 97 1.40 -0.42 1.79
N GLY A 98 0.24 -0.68 1.19
CA GLY A 98 -0.17 -0.01 -0.04
C GLY A 98 -0.15 1.52 0.09
N ILE A 99 -0.59 2.06 1.23
CA ILE A 99 -0.60 3.52 1.44
C ILE A 99 0.82 4.12 1.38
N ARG A 100 1.80 3.44 1.96
CA ARG A 100 3.20 3.88 1.97
C ARG A 100 3.80 3.83 0.57
N VAL A 101 3.44 2.83 -0.23
CA VAL A 101 3.86 2.74 -1.65
C VAL A 101 3.26 3.86 -2.49
N ALA A 102 2.01 4.26 -2.23
CA ALA A 102 1.40 5.42 -2.90
C ALA A 102 2.07 6.74 -2.52
N GLU A 103 2.43 6.92 -1.25
CA GLU A 103 3.09 8.13 -0.75
C GLU A 103 4.53 8.26 -1.27
N GLU A 104 5.30 7.17 -1.22
CA GLU A 104 6.74 7.18 -1.51
C GLU A 104 7.11 6.08 -2.55
N PRO A 105 6.58 6.15 -3.78
CA PRO A 105 6.78 5.10 -4.79
C PRO A 105 8.24 4.94 -5.22
N ASN A 106 9.07 5.97 -5.01
CA ASN A 106 10.50 5.92 -5.32
C ASN A 106 11.25 4.92 -4.45
N ILE A 107 10.89 4.79 -3.17
CA ILE A 107 11.49 3.79 -2.27
C ILE A 107 11.16 2.38 -2.77
N ALA A 108 9.88 2.13 -3.12
CA ALA A 108 9.47 0.85 -3.67
C ALA A 108 10.19 0.51 -4.99
N LYS A 109 10.42 1.50 -5.86
CA LYS A 109 11.19 1.32 -7.09
C LYS A 109 12.67 1.03 -6.82
N ASP A 110 13.29 1.66 -5.81
CA ASP A 110 14.68 1.37 -5.42
C ASP A 110 14.84 -0.07 -4.88
N ILE A 111 13.90 -0.52 -4.05
CA ILE A 111 13.83 -1.92 -3.58
C ILE A 111 13.86 -2.89 -4.77
N LEU A 112 13.03 -2.65 -5.79
CA LEU A 112 12.97 -3.50 -6.99
C LEU A 112 14.20 -3.36 -7.89
N ALA A 113 14.72 -2.15 -8.07
CA ALA A 113 15.90 -1.88 -8.90
C ALA A 113 17.13 -2.61 -8.37
N ARG A 114 17.21 -2.82 -7.05
CA ARG A 114 18.25 -3.62 -6.38
C ARG A 114 17.96 -5.11 -6.38
N GLY A 115 16.86 -5.56 -6.98
CA GLY A 115 16.53 -6.99 -7.14
C GLY A 115 15.92 -7.64 -5.90
N HIS A 116 15.38 -6.87 -4.97
CA HIS A 116 14.55 -7.41 -3.89
C HIS A 116 13.11 -7.67 -4.37
N GLU A 117 12.35 -8.44 -3.60
CA GLU A 117 10.95 -8.73 -3.90
C GLU A 117 10.01 -7.83 -3.09
N ILE A 118 8.88 -7.41 -3.67
CA ILE A 118 7.81 -6.68 -2.97
C ILE A 118 6.53 -7.52 -2.91
N GLN A 119 5.92 -7.55 -1.73
CA GLN A 119 4.66 -8.23 -1.43
C GLN A 119 3.73 -7.33 -0.60
N ASN A 120 2.48 -7.76 -0.42
CA ASN A 120 1.41 -6.94 0.13
C ASN A 120 1.39 -6.99 1.68
N ASN A 121 1.46 -5.83 2.37
CA ASN A 121 1.30 -5.72 3.83
C ASN A 121 -0.03 -5.07 4.26
N THR A 122 -1.09 -5.39 3.54
CA THR A 122 -2.40 -4.71 3.53
C THR A 122 -2.29 -3.24 3.10
N LEU A 123 -3.39 -2.48 3.14
CA LEU A 123 -3.39 -1.09 2.71
C LEU A 123 -2.92 -0.18 3.84
N ASN A 124 -3.63 -0.23 4.98
CA ASN A 124 -3.44 0.69 6.11
C ASN A 124 -2.91 -0.01 7.38
N GLN A 125 -2.48 -1.27 7.26
CA GLN A 125 -2.05 -2.10 8.39
C GLN A 125 -3.06 -2.10 9.56
N GLN A 126 -4.36 -2.19 9.27
CA GLN A 126 -5.37 -2.32 10.31
C GLN A 126 -5.27 -3.67 11.01
N ASP A 127 -5.83 -3.76 12.23
CA ASP A 127 -6.01 -5.03 12.92
C ASP A 127 -7.10 -5.85 12.21
N MET A 128 -6.67 -6.78 11.36
CA MET A 128 -7.53 -7.57 10.49
C MET A 128 -8.52 -8.45 11.28
N SER A 129 -8.28 -8.73 12.56
CA SER A 129 -9.21 -9.49 13.41
C SER A 129 -10.49 -8.72 13.75
N LYS A 130 -10.45 -7.38 13.64
CA LYS A 130 -11.58 -6.48 13.93
C LYS A 130 -12.38 -6.10 12.69
N LEU A 131 -11.98 -6.60 11.52
CA LEU A 131 -12.57 -6.22 10.25
C LEU A 131 -13.56 -7.29 9.77
N SER A 132 -14.62 -6.83 9.10
CA SER A 132 -15.48 -7.71 8.31
C SER A 132 -14.72 -8.27 7.11
N TYR A 133 -15.21 -9.39 6.57
CA TYR A 133 -14.67 -9.97 5.32
C TYR A 133 -14.54 -8.96 4.17
N GLU A 134 -15.55 -8.10 3.98
CA GLU A 134 -15.53 -7.08 2.92
C GLU A 134 -14.40 -6.06 3.14
N GLN A 135 -14.16 -5.66 4.39
CA GLN A 135 -13.07 -4.75 4.73
C GLN A 135 -11.70 -5.42 4.55
N ILE A 136 -11.55 -6.67 4.98
CA ILE A 136 -10.34 -7.49 4.75
C ILE A 136 -10.04 -7.59 3.26
N TYR A 137 -11.05 -7.95 2.45
CA TYR A 137 -10.91 -8.04 1.01
C TYR A 137 -10.44 -6.72 0.39
N ARG A 138 -11.04 -5.59 0.78
CA ARG A 138 -10.64 -4.27 0.27
C ARG A 138 -9.22 -3.86 0.69
N GLU A 139 -8.84 -4.12 1.94
CA GLU A 139 -7.48 -3.85 2.43
C GLU A 139 -6.43 -4.57 1.58
N ILE A 140 -6.69 -5.82 1.19
CA ILE A 140 -5.78 -6.60 0.35
C ILE A 140 -5.86 -6.13 -1.11
N GLN A 141 -7.06 -5.99 -1.66
CA GLN A 141 -7.29 -5.61 -3.07
C GLN A 141 -6.67 -4.26 -3.40
N LEU A 142 -7.01 -3.22 -2.64
CA LEU A 142 -6.54 -1.85 -2.91
C LEU A 142 -5.02 -1.77 -2.78
N SER A 143 -4.43 -2.50 -1.83
CA SER A 143 -2.97 -2.58 -1.70
C SER A 143 -2.33 -3.26 -2.91
N ASN A 144 -2.91 -4.36 -3.43
CA ASN A 144 -2.45 -4.99 -4.67
C ASN A 144 -2.51 -4.02 -5.87
N GLU A 145 -3.62 -3.28 -6.00
CA GLU A 145 -3.82 -2.32 -7.09
C GLU A 145 -2.81 -1.17 -7.02
N VAL A 146 -2.58 -0.62 -5.83
CA VAL A 146 -1.59 0.44 -5.63
C VAL A 146 -0.18 -0.06 -5.93
N ILE A 147 0.24 -1.20 -5.36
CA ILE A 147 1.58 -1.74 -5.60
C ILE A 147 1.78 -1.98 -7.10
N LYS A 148 0.80 -2.57 -7.80
CA LYS A 148 0.87 -2.79 -9.23
C LYS A 148 0.95 -1.50 -10.04
N ARG A 149 0.15 -0.49 -9.69
CA ARG A 149 0.14 0.79 -10.40
C ARG A 149 1.47 1.52 -10.26
N GLU A 150 2.03 1.58 -9.06
CA GLU A 150 3.25 2.35 -8.79
C GLU A 150 4.54 1.64 -9.22
N THR A 151 4.54 0.30 -9.21
CA THR A 151 5.76 -0.49 -9.40
C THR A 151 5.74 -1.42 -10.62
N GLY A 152 4.57 -1.68 -11.19
CA GLY A 152 4.37 -2.70 -12.23
C GLY A 152 4.31 -4.14 -11.71
N ILE A 153 4.63 -4.38 -10.43
CA ILE A 153 4.65 -5.73 -9.84
C ILE A 153 3.28 -6.07 -9.26
N SER A 154 2.80 -7.29 -9.53
CA SER A 154 1.59 -7.82 -8.90
C SER A 154 2.00 -8.70 -7.71
N PRO A 155 1.64 -8.33 -6.46
CA PRO A 155 1.94 -9.16 -5.30
C PRO A 155 1.31 -10.55 -5.42
N ARG A 156 2.07 -11.57 -5.02
CA ARG A 156 1.65 -12.99 -5.00
C ARG A 156 1.25 -13.43 -3.59
N TYR A 157 1.79 -12.74 -2.58
CA TYR A 157 1.62 -13.05 -1.18
C TYR A 157 1.13 -11.84 -0.40
N VAL A 158 0.38 -12.10 0.67
CA VAL A 158 -0.02 -11.09 1.64
C VAL A 158 0.44 -11.48 3.04
N ARG A 159 0.84 -10.50 3.83
CA ARG A 159 1.08 -10.64 5.26
C ARG A 159 0.36 -9.53 5.99
N THR A 160 -0.40 -9.86 7.04
CA THR A 160 -1.06 -8.87 7.90
C THR A 160 -0.05 -8.19 8.83
N LYS A 161 -0.38 -7.03 9.42
CA LYS A 161 0.54 -6.29 10.32
C LYS A 161 1.08 -7.15 11.48
N SER A 162 0.21 -7.97 12.06
CA SER A 162 0.48 -8.87 13.17
C SER A 162 1.07 -10.22 12.71
N GLY A 163 0.92 -10.57 11.44
CA GLY A 163 1.24 -11.91 10.93
C GLY A 163 0.12 -12.94 11.16
N ASP A 164 -1.07 -12.49 11.55
CA ASP A 164 -2.27 -13.31 11.72
C ASP A 164 -2.75 -13.92 10.40
N VAL A 165 -3.17 -15.19 10.47
CA VAL A 165 -3.56 -16.00 9.30
C VAL A 165 -4.96 -16.57 9.50
N THR A 166 -5.93 -15.70 9.80
CA THR A 166 -7.32 -16.10 10.04
C THR A 166 -7.99 -16.63 8.77
N ASP A 167 -9.09 -17.36 8.95
CA ASP A 167 -9.86 -17.92 7.83
C ASP A 167 -10.37 -16.84 6.87
N ASP A 168 -10.83 -15.71 7.38
CA ASP A 168 -11.31 -14.60 6.56
C ASP A 168 -10.21 -14.00 5.70
N VAL A 169 -9.00 -13.82 6.27
CA VAL A 169 -7.84 -13.33 5.53
C VAL A 169 -7.46 -14.33 4.43
N ARG A 170 -7.44 -15.63 4.73
CA ARG A 170 -7.10 -16.67 3.74
C ARG A 170 -8.16 -16.82 2.65
N LEU A 171 -9.45 -16.65 2.98
CA LEU A 171 -10.54 -16.65 2.00
C LEU A 171 -10.52 -15.40 1.12
N ALA A 172 -10.23 -14.23 1.68
CA ALA A 172 -10.11 -13.00 0.91
C ALA A 172 -8.87 -13.03 0.00
N ALA A 173 -7.74 -13.53 0.49
CA ALA A 173 -6.54 -13.76 -0.31
C ALA A 173 -6.83 -14.72 -1.48
N ALA A 174 -7.55 -15.82 -1.24
CA ALA A 174 -7.94 -16.77 -2.30
C ALA A 174 -8.88 -16.14 -3.32
N HIS A 175 -9.85 -15.34 -2.87
CA HIS A 175 -10.77 -14.61 -3.72
C HIS A 175 -10.03 -13.66 -4.67
N LEU A 176 -8.91 -13.10 -4.21
CA LEU A 176 -8.03 -12.22 -4.99
C LEU A 176 -6.95 -12.97 -5.78
N GLY A 177 -6.98 -14.30 -5.80
CA GLY A 177 -6.01 -15.13 -6.52
C GLY A 177 -4.60 -15.13 -5.92
N MET A 178 -4.45 -14.73 -4.66
CA MET A 178 -3.16 -14.73 -3.98
C MET A 178 -2.75 -16.15 -3.56
N GLU A 179 -1.48 -16.49 -3.74
CA GLU A 179 -0.99 -17.85 -3.56
C GLU A 179 -0.93 -18.27 -2.08
N ALA A 180 -0.58 -17.33 -1.21
CA ALA A 180 -0.45 -17.59 0.22
C ALA A 180 -0.63 -16.33 1.09
N VAL A 181 -1.11 -16.58 2.30
CA VAL A 181 -0.96 -15.67 3.44
C VAL A 181 0.32 -16.09 4.18
N VAL A 182 1.32 -15.22 4.18
CA VAL A 182 2.65 -15.51 4.71
C VAL A 182 2.77 -14.94 6.12
N SER A 183 3.04 -15.81 7.08
CA SER A 183 3.44 -15.46 8.45
C SER A 183 4.96 -15.67 8.60
N TYR A 184 5.42 -15.91 9.81
CA TYR A 184 6.83 -16.12 10.14
C TYR A 184 6.97 -17.08 11.32
N ASN A 185 8.10 -17.79 11.41
CA ASN A 185 8.44 -18.61 12.56
C ASN A 185 9.57 -18.00 13.41
N ILE A 186 10.29 -16.99 12.89
CA ILE A 186 11.33 -16.25 13.61
C ILE A 186 10.92 -14.78 13.70
N ASN A 187 10.62 -14.32 14.90
CA ASN A 187 10.29 -12.92 15.19
C ASN A 187 11.05 -12.45 16.44
N PRO A 188 12.15 -11.71 16.27
CA PRO A 188 12.93 -11.18 17.38
C PRO A 188 12.24 -10.02 18.11
N LYS A 189 11.00 -9.64 17.73
CA LYS A 189 10.24 -8.50 18.25
C LYS A 189 11.07 -7.21 18.21
N ASP A 190 11.67 -6.95 17.06
CA ASP A 190 12.52 -5.77 16.79
C ASP A 190 11.77 -4.43 16.90
N ARG A 191 10.44 -4.43 17.03
CA ARG A 191 9.68 -3.23 17.41
C ARG A 191 9.90 -2.81 18.88
N ASP A 192 10.44 -3.69 19.71
CA ASP A 192 10.85 -3.34 21.07
C ASP A 192 12.18 -2.58 21.03
N LEU A 193 12.10 -1.25 21.17
CA LEU A 193 13.26 -0.34 21.10
C LEU A 193 14.32 -0.58 22.20
N GLN A 194 14.03 -1.42 23.20
CA GLN A 194 15.02 -1.83 24.21
C GLN A 194 15.94 -2.94 23.71
N ARG A 195 15.70 -3.51 22.52
CA ARG A 195 16.53 -4.57 21.93
C ARG A 195 17.56 -3.97 20.99
N ASP A 196 18.82 -4.14 21.36
CA ASP A 196 19.93 -3.84 20.46
C ASP A 196 20.05 -4.89 19.34
N ALA A 197 20.80 -4.52 18.30
CA ALA A 197 21.02 -5.39 17.16
C ALA A 197 21.71 -6.72 17.52
N LYS A 198 22.58 -6.72 18.54
CA LYS A 198 23.22 -7.94 19.03
C LYS A 198 22.19 -8.92 19.58
N THR A 199 21.25 -8.46 20.40
CA THR A 199 20.17 -9.27 20.96
C THR A 199 19.25 -9.82 19.87
N ILE A 200 18.97 -9.01 18.84
CA ILE A 200 18.20 -9.44 17.67
C ILE A 200 18.95 -10.55 16.91
N GLY A 201 20.24 -10.34 16.63
CA GLY A 201 21.10 -11.31 15.95
C GLY A 201 21.22 -12.63 16.70
N ASP A 202 21.47 -12.58 18.01
CA ASP A 202 21.58 -13.76 18.88
C ASP A 202 20.27 -14.57 18.91
N TYR A 203 19.12 -13.89 18.93
CA TYR A 203 17.81 -14.55 18.84
C TYR A 203 17.65 -15.28 17.51
N ILE A 204 17.93 -14.61 16.39
CA ILE A 204 17.81 -15.20 15.04
C ILE A 204 18.76 -16.40 14.92
N ALA A 205 20.02 -16.25 15.32
CA ALA A 205 21.03 -17.32 15.30
C ALA A 205 20.62 -18.55 16.10
N ARG A 206 19.97 -18.35 17.25
CA ARG A 206 19.54 -19.44 18.12
C ARG A 206 18.40 -20.26 17.55
N TYR A 207 17.46 -19.63 16.84
CA TYR A 207 16.21 -20.28 16.41
C TYR A 207 16.13 -20.54 14.91
N MET A 208 17.06 -20.03 14.10
CA MET A 208 17.05 -20.25 12.66
C MET A 208 17.19 -21.74 12.32
N SER A 209 16.41 -22.17 11.32
CA SER A 209 16.51 -23.49 10.71
C SER A 209 16.28 -23.36 9.20
N ARG A 210 16.56 -24.42 8.45
CA ARG A 210 16.29 -24.46 7.01
C ARG A 210 14.81 -24.20 6.78
N GLY A 211 14.48 -23.29 5.87
CA GLY A 211 13.10 -22.94 5.59
C GLY A 211 12.49 -21.89 6.51
N SER A 212 13.23 -21.38 7.48
CA SER A 212 12.74 -20.32 8.36
C SER A 212 12.38 -19.06 7.57
N ILE A 213 11.29 -18.42 7.97
CA ILE A 213 10.87 -17.11 7.53
C ILE A 213 11.09 -16.15 8.70
N ILE A 214 12.05 -15.24 8.54
CA ILE A 214 12.42 -14.23 9.52
C ILE A 214 11.64 -12.96 9.23
N SER A 215 11.00 -12.39 10.25
CA SER A 215 10.29 -11.13 10.16
C SER A 215 11.01 -10.04 10.95
N LEU A 216 11.37 -8.95 10.25
CA LEU A 216 11.81 -7.67 10.81
C LEU A 216 10.86 -6.55 10.34
N ASN A 217 10.97 -5.35 10.91
CA ASN A 217 10.09 -4.23 10.67
C ASN A 217 10.89 -2.96 10.36
N THR A 218 10.59 -2.31 9.24
CA THR A 218 11.30 -1.11 8.79
C THR A 218 10.59 0.19 9.16
N ASP A 219 9.34 0.12 9.62
CA ASP A 219 8.52 1.29 9.93
C ASP A 219 8.79 1.89 11.33
N ILE A 220 9.46 1.16 12.23
CA ILE A 220 9.53 1.53 13.66
C ILE A 220 10.93 1.38 14.28
N ASN A 221 11.92 0.74 13.64
CA ASN A 221 13.23 0.48 14.27
C ASN A 221 14.45 0.99 13.46
N PRO A 222 15.20 2.00 13.95
CA PRO A 222 16.44 2.45 13.31
C PRO A 222 17.57 1.40 13.36
N GLU A 223 17.58 0.51 14.36
CA GLU A 223 18.63 -0.51 14.56
C GLU A 223 18.62 -1.63 13.51
N VAL A 224 17.54 -1.75 12.73
CA VAL A 224 17.49 -2.67 11.59
C VAL A 224 18.49 -2.28 10.49
N SER A 225 19.00 -1.04 10.52
CA SER A 225 19.94 -0.50 9.54
C SER A 225 21.39 -0.34 10.03
N THR A 226 21.68 -0.60 11.31
CA THR A 226 22.95 -0.21 11.97
C THR A 226 23.90 -1.38 12.24
N SER A 227 23.61 -2.62 11.81
CA SER A 227 24.41 -3.81 12.16
C SER A 227 24.52 -4.84 11.04
#